data_AF-A0A2J6XUS7-F1
#
_entry.id   AF-A0A2J6XUS7-F1
#
_cell.length_a   1.000
_cell.length_b   1.000
_cell.length_c   1.000
_cell.angle_alpha   90.00
_cell.angle_beta   90.00
_cell.angle_gamma   90.00
#
_symmetry.space_group_name_H-M   'P 1'
#
loop_
_entity.id
_entity.type
_entity.pdbx_description
1 polymer ?
#
loop_
_entity_poly.entity_id
_entity_poly.type
_entity_poly.pdbx_seq_one_letter_code
_entity_poly.pdbx_strand_id
1 'polypeptide(L)'
;MRKKLIILTLLSLNLIINNSKGVIHEFYFNPNKILQKPKDITIIDGNKKVMKIKTRANYVWEVLQENNIKINKKDRITPHPRANLNYVREIRIDRIEEKTVKDYITTSYDIIFKVKYSKEYKEKVVNRGKSGKIYEEWLLLYKNGKLESKTLKTRKVLVKSEPEIIEINSPIIRCLNITEGTFKLKKVYTMTATAYYPWEGKGVDDSTALGWKAEKGIVAVDPRIIPLRTPLYIPSYGFSIAGDTGGAIKRYRIDLLLPTKREVYNFGRRKVAVYILEKIN
;
A
#
# COMPACT_ATOMS: atom_id res chain seq x y z
N MET A 1 28.37 -43.47 83.26
CA MET A 1 28.58 -42.18 82.55
C MET A 1 29.06 -42.46 81.12
N ARG A 2 28.64 -41.60 80.16
CA ARG A 2 28.99 -41.52 78.71
C ARG A 2 28.07 -42.29 77.75
N LYS A 3 27.69 -41.72 76.61
CA LYS A 3 27.04 -40.43 76.28
C LYS A 3 26.34 -40.70 74.94
N LYS A 4 25.09 -40.27 74.80
CA LYS A 4 24.19 -40.55 73.66
C LYS A 4 24.71 -39.96 72.34
N LEU A 5 24.41 -40.71 71.29
CA LEU A 5 24.45 -40.37 69.87
C LEU A 5 23.66 -39.07 69.62
N ILE A 6 24.28 -38.06 68.99
CA ILE A 6 23.61 -36.83 68.54
C ILE A 6 23.26 -37.00 67.07
N ILE A 7 21.96 -37.05 66.78
CA ILE A 7 21.37 -36.99 65.44
C ILE A 7 21.48 -35.53 64.97
N LEU A 8 22.13 -35.34 63.83
CA LEU A 8 22.28 -34.03 63.17
C LEU A 8 20.99 -33.71 62.40
N THR A 9 20.14 -32.85 62.96
CA THR A 9 18.99 -32.28 62.24
C THR A 9 19.46 -31.13 61.34
N LEU A 10 19.29 -31.29 60.03
CA LEU A 10 19.52 -30.26 59.02
C LEU A 10 18.58 -29.06 59.27
N LEU A 11 19.13 -27.95 59.76
CA LEU A 11 18.44 -26.66 59.77
C LEU A 11 18.24 -26.17 58.32
N SER A 12 17.00 -25.88 57.98
CA SER A 12 16.59 -25.15 56.78
C SER A 12 17.25 -23.78 56.73
N LEU A 13 18.09 -23.53 55.72
CA LEU A 13 18.71 -22.23 55.49
C LEU A 13 17.72 -21.34 54.71
N ASN A 14 17.15 -20.33 55.38
CA ASN A 14 16.32 -19.31 54.75
C ASN A 14 17.22 -18.25 54.10
N LEU A 15 17.12 -18.07 52.78
CA LEU A 15 17.78 -16.98 52.06
C LEU A 15 16.76 -15.85 51.83
N ILE A 16 16.94 -14.73 52.55
CA ILE A 16 16.11 -13.53 52.40
C ILE A 16 16.83 -12.58 51.44
N ILE A 17 16.22 -12.26 50.29
CA ILE A 17 16.69 -11.19 49.40
C ILE A 17 15.59 -10.13 49.31
N ASN A 18 15.88 -8.93 49.82
CA ASN A 18 14.99 -7.77 49.76
C ASN A 18 15.07 -7.10 48.38
N ASN A 19 13.93 -6.75 47.80
CA ASN A 19 13.88 -5.77 46.72
C ASN A 19 12.67 -4.84 46.89
N SER A 20 12.82 -3.60 46.43
CA SER A 20 12.10 -2.36 46.84
C SER A 20 10.58 -2.27 46.57
N LYS A 21 9.85 -3.38 46.43
CA LYS A 21 8.39 -3.41 46.22
C LYS A 21 7.58 -4.27 47.20
N GLY A 22 8.17 -4.72 48.31
CA GLY A 22 7.40 -5.25 49.44
C GLY A 22 6.62 -6.55 49.18
N VAL A 23 7.03 -7.37 48.21
CA VAL A 23 6.49 -8.73 48.05
C VAL A 23 7.46 -9.71 48.70
N ILE A 24 7.08 -10.20 49.89
CA ILE A 24 7.79 -11.28 50.58
C ILE A 24 7.46 -12.57 49.82
N HIS A 25 8.39 -13.09 49.02
CA HIS A 25 8.31 -14.46 48.53
C HIS A 25 8.93 -15.38 49.58
N GLU A 26 8.07 -16.02 50.36
CA GLU A 26 8.47 -17.09 51.27
C GLU A 26 8.83 -18.33 50.42
N PHE A 27 10.14 -18.54 50.17
CA PHE A 27 10.62 -19.73 49.49
C PHE A 27 10.59 -20.91 50.45
N TYR A 28 9.49 -21.66 50.45
CA TYR A 28 9.46 -22.97 51.10
C TYR A 28 10.47 -23.87 50.40
N PHE A 29 11.59 -24.14 51.08
CA PHE A 29 12.47 -25.24 50.73
C PHE A 29 11.64 -26.52 50.87
N ASN A 30 11.11 -27.04 49.76
CA ASN A 30 10.34 -28.28 49.78
C ASN A 30 11.33 -29.45 49.72
N PRO A 31 11.61 -30.14 50.85
CA PRO A 31 12.58 -31.23 50.89
C PRO A 31 12.22 -32.39 49.95
N ASN A 32 10.95 -32.51 49.53
CA ASN A 32 10.51 -33.50 48.54
C ASN A 32 10.96 -33.21 47.10
N LYS A 33 11.49 -32.01 46.80
CA LYS A 33 12.02 -31.66 45.48
C LYS A 33 13.28 -32.48 45.13
N ILE A 34 14.03 -32.93 46.13
CA ILE A 34 15.24 -33.76 45.98
C ILE A 34 14.88 -35.22 45.61
N LEU A 35 13.69 -35.69 46.02
CA LEU A 35 13.23 -37.07 45.85
C LEU A 35 12.47 -37.33 44.53
N GLN A 36 12.10 -36.28 43.78
CA GLN A 36 11.42 -36.44 42.49
C GLN A 36 12.39 -36.89 41.39
N LYS A 37 11.96 -37.85 40.57
CA LYS A 37 12.66 -38.22 39.33
C LYS A 37 12.69 -37.02 38.39
N PRO A 38 13.83 -36.73 37.74
CA PRO A 38 13.91 -35.65 36.75
C PRO A 38 12.98 -35.95 35.57
N LYS A 39 12.35 -34.90 35.06
CA LYS A 39 11.40 -34.92 33.94
C LYS A 39 12.12 -34.42 32.69
N ASP A 40 11.99 -35.14 31.58
CA ASP A 40 12.45 -34.69 30.27
C ASP A 40 11.45 -33.68 29.70
N ILE A 41 11.95 -32.48 29.39
CA ILE A 41 11.16 -31.37 28.86
C ILE A 41 11.82 -30.83 27.59
N THR A 42 11.01 -30.62 26.55
CA THR A 42 11.41 -29.89 25.33
C THR A 42 10.92 -28.46 25.41
N ILE A 43 11.79 -27.49 25.17
CA ILE A 43 11.46 -26.07 25.12
C ILE A 43 11.60 -25.59 23.68
N ILE A 44 10.51 -25.04 23.14
CA ILE A 44 10.46 -24.41 21.82
C ILE A 44 10.30 -22.91 22.05
N ASP A 45 11.40 -22.17 21.94
CA ASP A 45 11.44 -20.73 22.22
C ASP A 45 11.42 -19.90 20.93
N GLY A 46 10.23 -19.67 20.39
CA GLY A 46 10.00 -18.96 19.14
C GLY A 46 10.86 -19.49 17.99
N ASN A 47 11.70 -18.63 17.41
CA ASN A 47 12.61 -18.99 16.31
C ASN A 47 14.02 -19.39 16.77
N LYS A 48 14.19 -19.74 18.05
CA LYS A 48 15.46 -20.27 18.55
C LYS A 48 15.57 -21.76 18.32
N LYS A 49 16.79 -22.30 18.46
CA LYS A 49 17.03 -23.73 18.47
C LYS A 49 16.23 -24.38 19.60
N VAL A 50 15.62 -25.52 19.31
CA VAL A 50 14.90 -26.34 20.29
C VAL A 50 15.86 -26.80 21.38
N MET A 51 15.46 -26.65 22.64
CA MET A 51 16.24 -27.07 23.79
C MET A 51 15.59 -28.31 24.42
N LYS A 52 16.41 -29.31 24.76
CA LYS A 52 15.96 -30.49 25.51
C LYS A 52 16.68 -30.50 26.85
N ILE A 53 15.92 -30.59 27.94
CA ILE A 53 16.45 -30.47 29.29
C ILE A 53 15.89 -31.56 30.20
N LYS A 54 16.57 -31.77 31.33
CA LYS A 54 16.07 -32.55 32.47
C LYS A 54 15.91 -31.63 33.66
N THR A 55 14.74 -31.63 34.29
CA THR A 55 14.41 -30.73 35.40
C THR A 55 13.63 -31.45 36.51
N ARG A 56 13.78 -30.98 37.76
CA ARG A 56 12.96 -31.39 38.92
C ARG A 56 11.92 -30.32 39.29
N ALA A 57 11.69 -29.35 38.42
CA ALA A 57 10.62 -28.38 38.58
C ALA A 57 9.25 -29.07 38.70
N ASN A 58 8.35 -28.42 39.45
CA ASN A 58 6.94 -28.76 39.53
C ASN A 58 6.13 -27.96 38.52
N TYR A 59 6.56 -26.75 38.16
CA TYR A 59 5.79 -25.85 37.30
C TYR A 59 6.60 -25.30 36.12
N VAL A 60 5.89 -24.92 35.05
CA VAL A 60 6.49 -24.32 33.85
C VAL A 60 7.34 -23.08 34.17
N TRP A 61 6.89 -22.20 35.07
CA TRP A 61 7.61 -20.98 35.41
C TRP A 61 8.99 -21.25 36.05
N GLU A 62 9.12 -22.32 36.84
CA GLU A 62 10.41 -22.71 37.44
C GLU A 62 11.38 -23.14 36.34
N VAL A 63 10.90 -23.87 35.32
CA VAL A 63 11.74 -24.29 34.18
C VAL A 63 12.26 -23.09 33.40
N LEU A 64 11.42 -22.09 33.18
CA LEU A 64 11.83 -20.86 32.50
C LEU A 64 12.91 -20.13 33.31
N GLN A 65 12.77 -20.07 34.63
CA GLN A 65 13.75 -19.46 35.53
C GLN A 65 15.08 -20.23 35.55
N GLU A 66 15.03 -21.56 35.72
CA GLU A 66 16.21 -22.44 35.73
C GLU A 66 17.07 -22.30 34.45
N ASN A 67 16.42 -22.02 33.32
CA ASN A 67 17.08 -21.87 32.01
C ASN A 67 17.31 -20.42 31.60
N ASN A 68 17.16 -19.46 32.54
CA ASN A 68 17.34 -18.02 32.28
C ASN A 68 16.49 -17.48 31.12
N ILE A 69 15.32 -18.07 30.88
CA ILE A 69 14.40 -17.67 29.81
C ILE A 69 13.53 -16.52 30.33
N LYS A 70 13.89 -15.30 29.96
CA LYS A 70 13.09 -14.11 30.24
C LYS A 70 11.88 -14.07 29.31
N ILE A 71 10.71 -13.66 29.84
CA ILE A 71 9.44 -13.60 29.12
C ILE A 71 8.98 -12.14 29.09
N ASN A 72 8.64 -11.65 27.90
CA ASN A 72 8.08 -10.33 27.74
C ASN A 72 6.56 -10.35 27.98
N LYS A 73 5.97 -9.20 28.34
CA LYS A 73 4.53 -9.06 28.64
C LYS A 73 3.61 -9.60 27.52
N LYS A 74 4.06 -9.56 26.27
CA LYS A 74 3.28 -9.96 25.10
C LYS A 74 3.52 -11.40 24.65
N ASP A 75 4.57 -12.05 25.13
CA ASP A 75 4.85 -13.44 24.78
C ASP A 75 3.68 -14.35 25.25
N ARG A 76 3.54 -15.50 24.60
CA ARG A 76 2.54 -16.51 24.97
C ARG A 76 3.25 -17.82 25.28
N ILE A 77 2.95 -18.39 26.45
CA ILE A 77 3.56 -19.63 26.91
C ILE A 77 2.48 -20.70 26.97
N THR A 78 2.76 -21.87 26.40
CA THR A 78 1.88 -23.03 26.43
C THR A 78 2.69 -24.26 26.88
N PRO A 79 2.27 -24.97 27.94
CA PRO A 79 1.11 -24.67 28.79
C PRO A 79 1.34 -23.46 29.71
N HIS A 80 0.29 -23.00 30.40
CA HIS A 80 0.34 -21.82 31.27
C HIS A 80 1.52 -21.91 32.28
N PRO A 81 2.18 -20.80 32.68
CA PRO A 81 3.33 -20.84 33.59
C PRO A 81 3.11 -21.58 34.90
N ARG A 82 1.87 -21.62 35.42
CA ARG A 82 1.47 -22.38 36.63
C ARG A 82 1.02 -23.82 36.36
N ALA A 83 1.13 -24.33 35.14
CA ALA A 83 0.80 -25.71 34.82
C ALA A 83 1.80 -26.67 35.48
N ASN A 84 1.27 -27.76 36.04
CA ASN A 84 2.07 -28.78 36.69
C ASN A 84 2.79 -29.65 35.64
N LEU A 85 4.11 -29.85 35.80
CA LEU A 85 4.95 -30.57 34.86
C LEU A 85 4.77 -32.09 34.84
N ASN A 86 3.99 -32.66 35.75
CA ASN A 86 3.75 -34.11 35.78
C ASN A 86 3.19 -34.66 34.46
N TYR A 87 2.46 -33.82 33.72
CA TYR A 87 1.85 -34.16 32.42
C TYR A 87 2.37 -33.32 31.25
N VAL A 88 3.40 -32.50 31.48
CA VAL A 88 3.96 -31.61 30.45
C VAL A 88 5.26 -32.23 29.94
N ARG A 89 5.36 -32.37 28.63
CA ARG A 89 6.58 -32.80 27.93
C ARG A 89 7.19 -31.71 27.07
N GLU A 90 6.39 -30.70 26.73
CA GLU A 90 6.77 -29.62 25.83
C GLU A 90 6.28 -28.28 26.39
N ILE A 91 7.16 -27.28 26.32
CA ILE A 91 6.86 -25.89 26.64
C ILE A 91 7.12 -25.08 25.37
N ARG A 92 6.06 -24.51 24.80
CA ARG A 92 6.15 -23.57 23.67
C ARG A 92 6.10 -22.14 24.19
N ILE A 93 6.96 -21.31 23.63
CA ILE A 93 6.98 -19.87 23.86
C ILE A 93 6.85 -19.22 22.50
N ASP A 94 5.70 -18.61 22.24
CA ASP A 94 5.50 -17.74 21.10
C ASP A 94 6.00 -16.34 21.45
N ARG A 95 7.08 -15.92 20.79
CA ARG A 95 7.69 -14.61 20.96
C ARG A 95 6.93 -13.58 20.15
N ILE A 96 6.36 -12.60 20.84
CA ILE A 96 5.56 -11.54 20.23
C ILE A 96 6.32 -10.23 20.33
N GLU A 97 6.73 -9.71 19.17
CA GLU A 97 7.42 -8.43 19.04
C GLU A 97 6.52 -7.44 18.30
N GLU A 98 6.45 -6.21 18.78
CA GLU A 98 5.77 -5.13 18.10
C GLU A 98 6.77 -4.05 17.71
N LYS A 99 6.68 -3.57 16.46
CA LYS A 99 7.49 -2.47 15.96
C LYS A 99 6.59 -1.40 15.38
N THR A 100 6.85 -0.16 15.76
CA THR A 100 6.23 1.00 15.11
C THR A 100 7.16 1.52 14.02
N VAL A 101 6.66 1.59 12.80
CA VAL A 101 7.41 2.10 11.64
C VAL A 101 6.70 3.34 11.10
N LYS A 102 7.50 4.32 10.66
CA LYS A 102 7.05 5.61 10.16
C LYS A 102 7.45 5.75 8.70
N ASP A 103 6.46 5.90 7.83
CA ASP A 103 6.65 6.05 6.40
C ASP A 103 6.28 7.48 5.97
N TYR A 104 7.11 8.07 5.09
CA TYR A 104 6.88 9.38 4.49
C TYR A 104 6.68 9.19 2.99
N ILE A 105 5.43 9.34 2.54
CA ILE A 105 5.03 9.01 1.17
C ILE A 105 4.75 10.30 0.41
N THR A 106 5.38 10.46 -0.75
CA THR A 106 5.05 11.53 -1.71
C THR A 106 3.77 11.15 -2.43
N THR A 107 2.77 12.04 -2.42
CA THR A 107 1.51 11.84 -3.15
C THR A 107 1.54 12.56 -4.48
N SER A 108 1.01 11.93 -5.53
CA SER A 108 0.79 12.59 -6.82
C SER A 108 -0.19 13.76 -6.69
N TYR A 109 -0.18 14.63 -7.69
CA TYR A 109 -1.15 15.72 -7.84
C TYR A 109 -2.09 15.44 -9.02
N ASP A 110 -3.25 16.08 -9.02
CA ASP A 110 -4.21 16.01 -10.13
C ASP A 110 -3.82 16.96 -11.26
N ILE A 111 -4.13 16.58 -12.49
CA ILE A 111 -4.04 17.46 -13.66
C ILE A 111 -5.45 17.94 -14.02
N ILE A 112 -5.63 19.26 -13.96
CA ILE A 112 -6.90 19.95 -14.20
C ILE A 112 -6.80 20.75 -15.50
N PHE A 113 -7.75 20.51 -16.38
CA PHE A 113 -7.90 21.21 -17.65
C PHE A 113 -9.11 22.14 -17.54
N LYS A 114 -8.87 23.44 -17.60
CA LYS A 114 -9.93 24.45 -17.65
C LYS A 114 -10.10 24.88 -19.10
N VAL A 115 -11.16 24.42 -19.74
CA VAL A 115 -11.39 24.64 -21.15
C VAL A 115 -12.49 25.67 -21.34
N LYS A 116 -12.25 26.66 -22.19
CA LYS A 116 -13.22 27.70 -22.59
C LYS A 116 -13.34 27.76 -24.10
N TYR A 117 -14.52 28.15 -24.57
CA TYR A 117 -14.76 28.36 -25.97
C TYR A 117 -13.99 29.58 -26.49
N SER A 118 -13.35 29.39 -27.63
CA SER A 118 -12.70 30.43 -28.41
C SER A 118 -12.61 29.98 -29.86
N LYS A 119 -12.63 30.90 -30.82
CA LYS A 119 -12.41 30.56 -32.24
C LYS A 119 -10.99 30.00 -32.46
N GLU A 120 -10.02 30.50 -31.71
CA GLU A 120 -8.62 30.09 -31.80
C GLU A 120 -8.27 29.11 -30.68
N TYR A 121 -7.50 28.07 -31.04
CA TYR A 121 -6.92 27.16 -30.07
C TYR A 121 -5.70 27.79 -29.39
N LYS A 122 -5.70 27.87 -28.06
CA LYS A 122 -4.54 28.28 -27.24
C LYS A 122 -4.51 27.48 -25.95
N GLU A 123 -3.34 27.11 -25.47
CA GLU A 123 -3.18 26.47 -24.17
C GLU A 123 -2.05 27.10 -23.37
N LYS A 124 -2.20 27.13 -22.05
CA LYS A 124 -1.20 27.66 -21.12
C LYS A 124 -1.21 26.85 -19.84
N VAL A 125 -0.04 26.40 -19.42
CA VAL A 125 0.15 25.86 -18.06
C VAL A 125 0.21 27.02 -17.08
N VAL A 126 -0.78 27.14 -16.21
CA VAL A 126 -0.93 28.21 -15.21
C VAL A 126 -0.31 27.80 -13.87
N ASN A 127 -0.40 26.52 -13.52
CA ASN A 127 0.28 25.93 -12.37
C ASN A 127 0.88 24.59 -12.81
N ARG A 128 2.15 24.32 -12.49
CA ARG A 128 2.81 23.03 -12.79
C ARG A 128 2.49 21.92 -11.77
N GLY A 129 1.68 22.24 -10.76
CA GLY A 129 1.35 21.32 -9.69
C GLY A 129 2.51 21.11 -8.72
N LYS A 130 2.19 20.60 -7.54
CA LYS A 130 3.16 20.18 -6.54
C LYS A 130 2.67 18.90 -5.86
N SER A 131 3.54 17.91 -5.80
CA SER A 131 3.27 16.70 -5.05
C SER A 131 3.03 17.00 -3.58
N GLY A 132 2.10 16.27 -2.98
CA GLY A 132 1.87 16.32 -1.54
C GLY A 132 2.80 15.37 -0.80
N LYS A 133 2.69 15.38 0.53
CA LYS A 133 3.42 14.45 1.40
C LYS A 133 2.50 14.00 2.52
N ILE A 134 2.41 12.70 2.72
CA ILE A 134 1.69 12.10 3.85
C ILE A 134 2.68 11.37 4.76
N TYR A 135 2.28 11.25 6.01
CA TYR A 135 2.90 10.45 7.04
C TYR A 135 1.98 9.30 7.38
N GLU A 136 2.53 8.09 7.45
CA GLU A 136 1.83 6.91 7.94
C GLU A 136 2.64 6.26 9.05
N GLU A 137 1.95 5.93 10.15
CA GLU A 137 2.52 5.16 11.25
C GLU A 137 1.88 3.77 11.24
N TRP A 138 2.72 2.74 11.17
CA TRP A 138 2.33 1.35 11.08
C TRP A 138 2.77 0.60 12.33
N LEU A 139 1.87 -0.21 12.90
CA LEU A 139 2.20 -1.20 13.91
C LEU A 139 2.41 -2.55 13.23
N LEU A 140 3.63 -3.06 13.30
CA LEU A 140 4.02 -4.37 12.81
C LEU A 140 4.05 -5.35 13.98
N LEU A 141 3.30 -6.44 13.87
CA LEU A 141 3.32 -7.55 14.83
C LEU A 141 4.13 -8.70 14.24
N TYR A 142 5.15 -9.12 14.95
CA TYR A 142 5.95 -10.29 14.61
C TYR A 142 5.68 -11.41 15.62
N LYS A 143 5.43 -12.62 15.11
CA LYS A 143 5.41 -13.84 15.90
C LYS A 143 6.58 -14.71 15.49
N ASN A 144 7.43 -15.07 16.45
CA ASN A 144 8.60 -15.91 16.22
C ASN A 144 9.48 -15.37 15.07
N GLY A 145 9.66 -14.04 15.02
CA GLY A 145 10.46 -13.36 13.99
C GLY A 145 9.79 -13.22 12.62
N LYS A 146 8.59 -13.79 12.41
CA LYS A 146 7.82 -13.65 11.16
C LYS A 146 6.77 -12.56 11.30
N LEU A 147 6.62 -11.71 10.29
CA LEU A 147 5.57 -10.68 10.26
C LEU A 147 4.20 -11.37 10.16
N GLU A 148 3.37 -11.17 11.17
CA GLU A 148 1.99 -11.68 11.23
C GLU A 148 0.99 -10.63 10.75
N SER A 149 1.18 -9.36 11.15
CA SER A 149 0.27 -8.30 10.76
C SER A 149 0.97 -6.94 10.65
N LYS A 150 0.44 -6.10 9.75
CA LYS A 150 0.82 -4.70 9.56
C LYS A 150 -0.46 -3.86 9.62
N THR A 151 -0.62 -3.09 10.69
CA THR A 151 -1.84 -2.31 10.95
C THR A 151 -1.53 -0.82 10.89
N LEU A 152 -2.28 -0.08 10.06
CA LEU A 152 -2.18 1.38 10.00
C LEU A 152 -2.70 1.99 11.32
N LYS A 153 -1.83 2.66 12.06
CA LYS A 153 -2.18 3.33 13.32
C LYS A 153 -2.63 4.76 13.09
N THR A 154 -1.93 5.47 12.21
CA THR A 154 -2.19 6.89 11.96
C THR A 154 -1.81 7.23 10.54
N ARG A 155 -2.60 8.09 9.91
CA ARG A 155 -2.28 8.72 8.65
C ARG A 155 -2.50 10.22 8.78
N LYS A 156 -1.52 11.02 8.38
CA LYS A 156 -1.58 12.48 8.43
C LYS A 156 -1.10 13.09 7.12
N VAL A 157 -1.85 14.05 6.59
CA VAL A 157 -1.36 14.88 5.48
C VAL A 157 -0.39 15.91 6.07
N LEU A 158 0.87 15.83 5.65
CA LEU A 158 1.91 16.80 6.05
C LEU A 158 1.92 18.00 5.12
N VAL A 159 1.82 17.74 3.81
CA VAL A 159 1.76 18.75 2.75
C VAL A 159 0.65 18.35 1.79
N LYS A 160 -0.32 19.24 1.57
CA LYS A 160 -1.38 19.02 0.59
C LYS A 160 -0.81 19.19 -0.82
N SER A 161 -1.19 18.31 -1.75
CA SER A 161 -0.83 18.45 -3.16
C SER A 161 -1.54 19.65 -3.79
N GLU A 162 -0.84 20.33 -4.70
CA GLU A 162 -1.40 21.39 -5.55
C GLU A 162 -1.57 20.83 -6.96
N PRO A 163 -2.73 21.00 -7.62
CA PRO A 163 -2.95 20.46 -8.95
C PRO A 163 -2.14 21.22 -10.01
N GLU A 164 -1.75 20.51 -11.06
CA GLU A 164 -1.34 21.14 -12.31
C GLU A 164 -2.58 21.67 -13.02
N ILE A 165 -2.53 22.93 -13.46
CA ILE A 165 -3.66 23.61 -14.08
C ILE A 165 -3.24 24.04 -15.48
N ILE A 166 -3.95 23.52 -16.47
CA ILE A 166 -3.80 23.87 -17.88
C ILE A 166 -5.08 24.60 -18.30
N GLU A 167 -4.95 25.86 -18.69
CA GLU A 167 -6.03 26.63 -19.28
C GLU A 167 -5.99 26.47 -20.80
N ILE A 168 -7.13 26.14 -21.39
CA ILE A 168 -7.26 25.84 -22.82
C ILE A 168 -8.42 26.66 -23.38
N ASN A 169 -8.15 27.41 -24.43
CA ASN A 169 -9.14 27.99 -25.31
C ASN A 169 -9.28 27.05 -26.50
N SER A 170 -10.49 26.55 -26.78
CA SER A 170 -10.70 25.58 -27.85
C SER A 170 -12.04 25.79 -28.57
N PRO A 171 -12.06 25.78 -29.92
CA PRO A 171 -13.30 25.94 -30.66
C PRO A 171 -14.20 24.70 -30.51
N ILE A 172 -13.61 23.51 -30.39
CA ILE A 172 -14.34 22.24 -30.40
C ILE A 172 -15.16 21.98 -29.14
N ILE A 173 -14.97 22.74 -28.05
CA ILE A 173 -15.75 22.52 -26.82
C ILE A 173 -17.26 22.68 -27.04
N ARG A 174 -17.64 23.49 -28.05
CA ARG A 174 -19.03 23.64 -28.49
C ARG A 174 -19.67 22.33 -28.94
N CYS A 175 -18.90 21.35 -29.40
CA CYS A 175 -19.41 20.03 -29.78
C CYS A 175 -19.99 19.26 -28.58
N LEU A 176 -19.62 19.63 -27.35
CA LEU A 176 -20.22 19.11 -26.12
C LEU A 176 -21.42 19.95 -25.64
N ASN A 177 -21.90 20.91 -26.44
CA ASN A 177 -22.98 21.86 -26.09
C ASN A 177 -22.67 22.69 -24.83
N ILE A 178 -21.40 23.05 -24.61
CA ILE A 178 -20.96 23.90 -23.50
C ILE A 178 -19.98 24.97 -23.99
N THR A 179 -19.95 26.11 -23.30
CA THR A 179 -19.00 27.21 -23.56
C THR A 179 -17.77 27.16 -22.67
N GLU A 180 -17.83 26.46 -21.55
CA GLU A 180 -16.70 26.20 -20.67
C GLU A 180 -16.87 24.89 -19.89
N GLY A 181 -15.77 24.33 -19.42
CA GLY A 181 -15.76 23.12 -18.60
C GLY A 181 -14.44 22.92 -17.89
N THR A 182 -14.51 22.40 -16.68
CA THR A 182 -13.35 21.92 -15.94
C THR A 182 -13.31 20.41 -16.02
N PHE A 183 -12.16 19.88 -16.43
CA PHE A 183 -11.96 18.45 -16.58
C PHE A 183 -10.76 18.02 -15.76
N LYS A 184 -10.80 16.79 -15.24
CA LYS A 184 -9.64 16.13 -14.63
C LYS A 184 -9.20 14.94 -15.47
N LEU A 185 -7.93 14.57 -15.33
CA LEU A 185 -7.43 13.31 -15.86
C LEU A 185 -8.16 12.13 -15.19
N LYS A 186 -8.80 11.28 -15.99
CA LYS A 186 -9.43 10.02 -15.55
C LYS A 186 -8.53 8.82 -15.82
N LYS A 187 -7.94 8.76 -17.01
CA LYS A 187 -7.16 7.60 -17.47
C LYS A 187 -6.20 8.02 -18.58
N VAL A 188 -5.10 7.29 -18.74
CA VAL A 188 -4.18 7.46 -19.88
C VAL A 188 -4.12 6.17 -20.68
N TYR A 189 -4.21 6.28 -22.01
CA TYR A 189 -3.92 5.18 -22.93
C TYR A 189 -2.71 5.50 -23.78
N THR A 190 -1.87 4.49 -24.03
CA THR A 190 -0.86 4.56 -25.10
C THR A 190 -1.46 3.99 -26.38
N MET A 191 -1.73 4.85 -27.36
CA MET A 191 -2.41 4.49 -28.60
C MET A 191 -1.49 4.64 -29.81
N THR A 192 -1.79 3.91 -30.87
CA THR A 192 -1.13 4.12 -32.17
C THR A 192 -1.89 5.19 -32.93
N ALA A 193 -1.28 6.37 -33.06
CA ALA A 193 -1.85 7.49 -33.79
C ALA A 193 -1.45 7.46 -35.26
N THR A 194 -2.43 7.75 -36.11
CA THR A 194 -2.25 8.20 -37.48
C THR A 194 -2.83 9.62 -37.61
N ALA A 195 -2.60 10.26 -38.75
CA ALA A 195 -3.23 11.53 -39.05
C ALA A 195 -3.77 11.54 -40.48
N TYR A 196 -4.77 12.38 -40.73
CA TYR A 196 -5.38 12.56 -42.03
C TYR A 196 -5.69 14.03 -42.32
N TYR A 197 -5.86 14.33 -43.62
CA TYR A 197 -6.13 15.65 -44.18
C TYR A 197 -7.54 15.56 -44.81
N PRO A 198 -8.58 16.21 -44.24
CA PRO A 198 -10.00 15.91 -44.46
C PRO A 198 -10.59 16.42 -45.79
N TRP A 199 -9.78 16.85 -46.74
CA TRP A 199 -10.23 17.47 -48.01
C TRP A 199 -9.41 16.89 -49.19
N GLU A 200 -8.92 15.67 -49.02
CA GLU A 200 -8.37 14.84 -50.10
C GLU A 200 -8.81 13.37 -49.93
N GLY A 201 -9.57 12.85 -50.89
CA GLY A 201 -10.03 11.45 -50.94
C GLY A 201 -11.40 11.28 -51.60
N LYS A 202 -11.73 10.07 -52.05
CA LYS A 202 -13.09 9.70 -52.47
C LYS A 202 -13.93 9.35 -51.22
N GLY A 203 -15.15 9.89 -51.10
CA GLY A 203 -16.06 9.62 -49.99
C GLY A 203 -15.77 10.44 -48.72
N VAL A 204 -15.14 11.61 -48.87
CA VAL A 204 -14.91 12.52 -47.75
C VAL A 204 -16.13 13.43 -47.61
N ASP A 205 -17.05 13.00 -46.75
CA ASP A 205 -18.06 13.89 -46.23
C ASP A 205 -17.37 14.73 -45.15
N ASP A 206 -17.53 16.05 -45.17
CA ASP A 206 -16.99 16.99 -44.16
C ASP A 206 -17.59 16.76 -42.75
N SER A 207 -18.17 15.59 -42.48
CA SER A 207 -18.97 15.23 -41.33
C SER A 207 -18.41 14.01 -40.61
N THR A 208 -18.33 14.06 -39.29
CA THR A 208 -17.91 12.93 -38.46
C THR A 208 -19.05 11.95 -38.20
N ALA A 209 -18.76 10.80 -37.58
CA ALA A 209 -19.76 9.84 -37.15
C ALA A 209 -20.86 10.41 -36.23
N LEU A 210 -20.63 11.57 -35.61
CA LEU A 210 -21.62 12.30 -34.80
C LEU A 210 -22.34 13.43 -35.55
N GLY A 211 -22.09 13.62 -36.84
CA GLY A 211 -22.67 14.70 -37.63
C GLY A 211 -21.99 16.06 -37.44
N TRP A 212 -20.82 16.11 -36.79
CA TRP A 212 -20.07 17.35 -36.60
C TRP A 212 -19.20 17.64 -37.81
N LYS A 213 -19.02 18.93 -38.14
CA LYS A 213 -18.04 19.32 -39.15
C LYS A 213 -16.65 18.83 -38.74
N ALA A 214 -15.96 18.13 -39.62
CA ALA A 214 -14.58 17.69 -39.42
C ALA A 214 -13.67 18.91 -39.19
N GLU A 215 -13.09 19.00 -38.00
CA GLU A 215 -12.16 20.07 -37.62
C GLU A 215 -11.08 19.56 -36.66
N LYS A 216 -9.94 20.24 -36.61
CA LYS A 216 -8.84 19.87 -35.70
C LYS A 216 -9.34 19.82 -34.26
N GLY A 217 -9.04 18.71 -33.59
CA GLY A 217 -9.52 18.41 -32.24
C GLY A 217 -10.68 17.42 -32.21
N ILE A 218 -11.42 17.21 -33.31
CA ILE A 218 -12.31 16.05 -33.41
C ILE A 218 -11.48 14.86 -33.89
N VAL A 219 -11.52 13.75 -33.14
CA VAL A 219 -10.66 12.58 -33.40
C VAL A 219 -11.49 11.32 -33.61
N ALA A 220 -10.97 10.44 -34.47
CA ALA A 220 -11.55 9.12 -34.70
C ALA A 220 -10.98 8.10 -33.70
N VAL A 221 -11.87 7.33 -33.08
CA VAL A 221 -11.51 6.32 -32.07
C VAL A 221 -12.28 5.01 -32.30
N ASP A 222 -11.93 3.96 -31.56
CA ASP A 222 -12.79 2.80 -31.36
C ASP A 222 -13.76 3.05 -30.19
N PRO A 223 -15.08 3.18 -30.42
CA PRO A 223 -16.06 3.48 -29.37
C PRO A 223 -16.11 2.44 -28.23
N ARG A 224 -15.63 1.22 -28.48
CA ARG A 224 -15.54 0.15 -27.46
C ARG A 224 -14.44 0.41 -26.44
N ILE A 225 -13.45 1.24 -26.77
CA ILE A 225 -12.32 1.61 -25.90
C ILE A 225 -12.49 3.04 -25.36
N ILE A 226 -12.90 3.97 -26.24
CA ILE A 226 -13.16 5.37 -25.91
C ILE A 226 -14.54 5.72 -26.45
N PRO A 227 -15.58 5.81 -25.59
CA PRO A 227 -16.92 6.19 -26.04
C PRO A 227 -16.93 7.53 -26.78
N LEU A 228 -17.83 7.68 -27.74
CA LEU A 228 -18.02 8.96 -28.43
C LEU A 228 -18.48 10.05 -27.43
N ARG A 229 -18.21 11.31 -27.78
CA ARG A 229 -18.33 12.52 -26.93
C ARG A 229 -17.38 12.57 -25.73
N THR A 230 -16.45 11.62 -25.60
CA THR A 230 -15.43 11.67 -24.54
C THR A 230 -14.43 12.81 -24.81
N PRO A 231 -14.22 13.75 -23.87
CA PRO A 231 -13.17 14.75 -23.95
C PRO A 231 -11.80 14.11 -23.68
N LEU A 232 -10.80 14.56 -24.43
CA LEU A 232 -9.46 14.01 -24.47
C LEU A 232 -8.43 15.14 -24.41
N TYR A 233 -7.21 14.82 -24.00
CA TYR A 233 -6.04 15.66 -24.22
C TYR A 233 -4.90 14.81 -24.79
N ILE A 234 -4.30 15.28 -25.87
CA ILE A 234 -3.21 14.57 -26.55
C ILE A 234 -2.02 15.53 -26.56
N PRO A 235 -0.93 15.25 -25.83
CA PRO A 235 0.23 16.14 -25.80
C PRO A 235 0.73 16.45 -27.21
N SER A 236 1.04 17.72 -27.46
CA SER A 236 1.45 18.25 -28.78
C SER A 236 0.36 18.27 -29.87
N TYR A 237 -0.88 17.88 -29.57
CA TYR A 237 -2.03 18.02 -30.48
C TYR A 237 -3.15 18.88 -29.87
N GLY A 238 -3.42 18.69 -28.57
CA GLY A 238 -4.29 19.54 -27.76
C GLY A 238 -5.55 18.86 -27.23
N PHE A 239 -6.45 19.66 -26.65
CA PHE A 239 -7.79 19.24 -26.24
C PHE A 239 -8.56 18.74 -27.45
N SER A 240 -9.15 17.56 -27.31
CA SER A 240 -9.82 16.83 -28.37
C SER A 240 -11.12 16.22 -27.88
N ILE A 241 -12.03 15.86 -28.79
CA ILE A 241 -13.24 15.11 -28.48
C ILE A 241 -13.31 13.90 -29.41
N ALA A 242 -13.61 12.74 -28.83
CA ALA A 242 -13.95 11.54 -29.58
C ALA A 242 -15.27 11.75 -30.33
N GLY A 243 -15.20 12.23 -31.57
CA GLY A 243 -16.38 12.58 -32.36
C GLY A 243 -16.56 11.78 -33.63
N ASP A 244 -15.61 10.89 -33.93
CA ASP A 244 -15.60 10.15 -35.18
C ASP A 244 -15.18 8.67 -35.02
N THR A 245 -15.36 7.88 -36.06
CA THR A 245 -14.94 6.49 -36.15
C THR A 245 -14.40 6.17 -37.54
N GLY A 246 -13.59 5.13 -37.67
CA GLY A 246 -13.11 4.67 -38.98
C GLY A 246 -12.99 3.15 -39.05
N GLY A 247 -13.14 2.60 -40.27
CA GLY A 247 -13.01 1.15 -40.51
C GLY A 247 -11.69 0.57 -40.02
N ALA A 248 -10.59 1.32 -40.20
CA ALA A 248 -9.25 0.95 -39.74
C ALA A 248 -8.95 1.34 -38.28
N ILE A 249 -9.78 2.18 -37.66
CA ILE A 249 -9.57 2.70 -36.31
C ILE A 249 -10.22 1.75 -35.30
N LYS A 250 -9.46 0.71 -34.95
CA LYS A 250 -9.89 -0.36 -34.04
C LYS A 250 -8.91 -0.52 -32.88
N ARG A 251 -9.43 -0.88 -31.71
CA ARG A 251 -8.71 -1.07 -30.44
C ARG A 251 -7.96 0.21 -30.05
N TYR A 252 -6.68 0.09 -29.67
CA TYR A 252 -5.83 1.22 -29.26
C TYR A 252 -5.23 1.97 -30.47
N ARG A 253 -6.10 2.39 -31.40
CA ARG A 253 -5.78 3.27 -32.54
C ARG A 253 -6.59 4.55 -32.45
N ILE A 254 -5.99 5.64 -32.89
CA ILE A 254 -6.60 6.97 -32.94
C ILE A 254 -6.18 7.65 -34.25
N ASP A 255 -7.09 8.40 -34.87
CA ASP A 255 -6.78 9.20 -36.05
C ASP A 255 -6.98 10.68 -35.77
N LEU A 256 -5.97 11.48 -36.12
CA LEU A 256 -5.92 12.91 -35.84
C LEU A 256 -6.08 13.72 -37.12
N LEU A 257 -7.00 14.68 -37.12
CA LEU A 257 -7.16 15.61 -38.24
C LEU A 257 -6.06 16.66 -38.17
N LEU A 258 -5.25 16.77 -39.22
CA LEU A 258 -4.22 17.82 -39.33
C LEU A 258 -4.57 18.84 -40.44
N PRO A 259 -4.32 20.14 -40.21
CA PRO A 259 -4.67 21.21 -41.14
C PRO A 259 -4.00 21.14 -42.53
N THR A 260 -2.86 20.45 -42.67
CA THR A 260 -2.12 20.38 -43.94
C THR A 260 -1.59 18.98 -44.26
N LYS A 261 -1.47 18.64 -45.55
CA LYS A 261 -0.84 17.38 -46.00
C LYS A 261 0.57 17.24 -45.47
N ARG A 262 1.33 18.34 -45.49
CA ARG A 262 2.71 18.39 -45.00
C ARG A 262 2.77 17.98 -43.52
N GLU A 263 1.85 18.47 -42.70
CA GLU A 263 1.76 18.05 -41.29
C GLU A 263 1.42 16.57 -41.15
N VAL A 264 0.53 16.02 -41.98
CA VAL A 264 0.22 14.57 -41.99
C VAL A 264 1.48 13.74 -42.30
N TYR A 265 2.21 14.08 -43.36
CA TYR A 265 3.45 13.39 -43.70
C TYR A 265 4.51 13.48 -42.60
N ASN A 266 4.67 14.67 -42.01
CA ASN A 266 5.60 14.88 -40.90
C ASN A 266 5.15 14.16 -39.61
N PHE A 267 3.85 14.00 -39.41
CA PHE A 267 3.30 13.30 -38.26
C PHE A 267 3.55 11.78 -38.39
N GLY A 268 3.26 11.17 -39.54
CA GLY A 268 3.45 9.74 -39.74
C GLY A 268 2.69 8.89 -38.70
N ARG A 269 3.06 7.60 -38.57
CA ARG A 269 2.46 6.71 -37.58
C ARG A 269 3.33 6.63 -36.33
N ARG A 270 2.77 6.92 -35.16
CA ARG A 270 3.54 6.93 -33.91
C ARG A 270 2.71 6.49 -32.71
N LYS A 271 3.37 6.19 -31.59
CA LYS A 271 2.71 5.99 -30.29
C LYS A 271 2.50 7.35 -29.63
N VAL A 272 1.31 7.59 -29.12
CA VAL A 272 0.97 8.80 -28.35
C VAL A 272 0.26 8.42 -27.05
N ALA A 273 0.46 9.24 -26.03
CA ALA A 273 -0.37 9.19 -24.83
C ALA A 273 -1.68 9.95 -25.08
N VAL A 274 -2.81 9.32 -24.79
CA VAL A 274 -4.15 9.90 -24.90
C VAL A 274 -4.75 9.96 -23.51
N TYR A 275 -4.98 11.19 -23.04
CA TYR A 275 -5.48 11.48 -21.71
C TYR A 275 -7.00 11.52 -21.81
N ILE A 276 -7.67 10.56 -21.19
CA ILE A 276 -9.13 10.51 -21.07
C ILE A 276 -9.52 11.46 -19.96
N LEU A 277 -10.40 12.41 -20.28
CA LEU A 277 -10.81 13.44 -19.35
C LEU A 277 -12.23 13.18 -18.83
N GLU A 278 -12.48 13.61 -17.60
CA GLU A 278 -13.79 13.59 -16.96
C GLU A 278 -14.16 15.01 -16.53
N LYS A 279 -15.36 15.45 -16.92
CA LYS A 279 -15.89 16.75 -16.49
C LYS A 279 -16.21 16.71 -14.99
N ILE A 280 -15.84 17.74 -14.25
CA ILE A 280 -16.01 17.80 -12.79
C ILE A 280 -16.88 18.95 -12.30
N ASN A 281 -17.47 19.72 -13.22
CA ASN A 281 -18.39 20.82 -12.94
C ASN A 281 -19.52 20.90 -13.98
#